data_AF-A0A5M3MG44-F1
#
_entry.id   AF-A0A5M3MG44-F1
#
_cell.length_a   1.000
_cell.length_b   1.000
_cell.length_c   1.000
_cell.angle_alpha   90.00
_cell.angle_beta   90.00
_cell.angle_gamma   90.00
#
_symmetry.space_group_name_H-M   'P 1'
#
loop_
_entity.id
_entity.type
_entity.pdbx_description
1 polymer ?
#
loop_
_entity_poly.entity_id
_entity_poly.type
_entity_poly.pdbx_seq_one_letter_code
_entity_poly.pdbx_strand_id
1 'polypeptide(L)'
;MSPQPDHVDHLFSRPSVYETLFSMLSPRESIQVSRSCQAAHDAYLNFTHRAYDINRHLFYFFSDPVAFRSLQARTGTLISGSDALQFLERTVYPGSNLNIYTHPGHTLEVLDWLVNAEGYRYAPFPRRPRNYRDDVKPWDPQQSSMRWNTWVRDNGTGENGLGKIYPFTKVSGYGGERLRVQVMEAHMSPFIAITSFYSTCTMNIIAFDCAYSLYPVQTFEDRETLVTSKEIDKSHIDKYTRRGWSVVRVPFCPADARYKTSRWQPAAFRTPLDSRTWRVRLDMTGVETRPSLNPPPLSTSLPWDPVVANSWELNTLDACQKGAALPDHSDCTQPAMTCHHSQLHSGFFRYTYAVADAALPMFIDQYGNDDIRRNPQAWLDAEFPRYVQKALGELFRMSGGDTFPAISEQMAYLSNLLPNRQASSSSMQQPISVSTPSPAPLSRPSQITPDSRTSNAPSLKHNLAQALPRLRGMFE
;
A
#
# COMPACT_ATOMS: atom_id res chain seq x y z
N MET A 1 4.32 -14.33 37.65
CA MET A 1 3.36 -14.74 36.61
C MET A 1 2.47 -15.79 37.24
N SER A 2 1.17 -15.55 37.38
CA SER A 2 0.23 -16.57 37.84
C SER A 2 0.19 -17.71 36.81
N PRO A 3 0.07 -18.98 37.22
CA PRO A 3 -0.04 -20.10 36.29
C PRO A 3 -1.24 -19.87 35.38
N GLN A 4 -1.01 -19.97 34.06
CA GLN A 4 -2.07 -19.88 33.08
C GLN A 4 -3.03 -21.06 33.29
N PRO A 5 -4.34 -20.85 33.32
CA PRO A 5 -5.27 -21.95 33.51
C PRO A 5 -5.18 -22.94 32.34
N ASP A 6 -5.05 -24.24 32.63
CA ASP A 6 -4.86 -25.32 31.63
C ASP A 6 -5.85 -25.25 30.45
N HIS A 7 -7.07 -24.78 30.69
CA HIS A 7 -8.11 -24.64 29.67
C HIS A 7 -7.82 -23.58 28.60
N VAL A 8 -7.14 -22.48 28.96
CA VAL A 8 -6.76 -21.42 28.00
C VAL A 8 -5.68 -21.94 27.06
N ASP A 9 -4.69 -22.65 27.60
CA ASP A 9 -3.66 -23.28 26.79
C ASP A 9 -4.25 -24.35 25.86
N HIS A 10 -5.16 -25.18 26.35
CA HIS A 10 -5.85 -26.17 25.51
C HIS A 10 -6.69 -25.55 24.38
N LEU A 11 -7.29 -24.38 24.60
CA LEU A 11 -8.05 -23.65 23.58
C LEU A 11 -7.13 -23.18 22.44
N PHE A 12 -6.02 -22.51 22.79
CA PHE A 12 -5.11 -21.90 21.83
C PHE A 12 -4.03 -22.85 21.29
N SER A 13 -3.88 -24.06 21.86
CA SER A 13 -2.99 -25.10 21.32
C SER A 13 -3.63 -25.93 20.20
N ARG A 14 -4.93 -25.77 19.93
CA ARG A 14 -5.68 -26.57 18.95
C ARG A 14 -6.02 -25.74 17.70
N PRO A 15 -5.37 -25.97 16.54
CA PRO A 15 -5.60 -25.22 15.31
C PRO A 15 -7.05 -25.00 14.92
N SER A 16 -7.84 -26.07 14.84
CA SER A 16 -9.25 -25.97 14.45
C SER A 16 -10.08 -25.06 15.36
N VAL A 17 -9.77 -25.05 16.67
CA VAL A 17 -10.50 -24.28 17.66
C VAL A 17 -10.16 -22.80 17.57
N TYR A 18 -8.87 -22.45 17.65
CA TYR A 18 -8.49 -21.04 17.57
C TYR A 18 -8.74 -20.44 16.19
N GLU A 19 -8.64 -21.23 15.11
CA GLU A 19 -8.98 -20.76 13.77
C GLU A 19 -10.45 -20.39 13.67
N THR A 20 -11.32 -21.23 14.22
CA THR A 20 -12.77 -20.95 14.24
C THR A 20 -13.04 -19.70 15.07
N LEU A 21 -12.45 -19.58 16.26
CA LEU A 21 -12.58 -18.41 17.11
C LEU A 21 -12.15 -17.13 16.38
N PHE A 22 -10.90 -17.06 15.92
CA PHE A 22 -10.38 -15.86 15.25
C PHE A 22 -11.09 -15.54 13.93
N SER A 23 -11.67 -16.54 13.25
CA SER A 23 -12.47 -16.30 12.03
C SER A 23 -13.75 -15.51 12.29
N MET A 24 -14.30 -15.59 13.50
CA MET A 24 -15.53 -14.90 13.91
C MET A 24 -15.28 -13.53 14.53
N LEU A 25 -14.05 -13.27 14.99
CA LEU A 25 -13.67 -12.01 15.64
C LEU A 25 -13.34 -10.95 14.59
N SER A 26 -13.66 -9.68 14.88
CA SER A 26 -13.13 -8.55 14.11
C SER A 26 -11.59 -8.50 14.18
N PRO A 27 -10.92 -7.75 13.29
CA PRO A 27 -9.47 -7.54 13.43
C PRO A 27 -9.10 -6.96 14.80
N ARG A 28 -9.87 -6.01 15.36
CA ARG A 28 -9.59 -5.43 16.69
C ARG A 28 -9.73 -6.45 17.80
N GLU A 29 -10.83 -7.19 17.81
CA GLU A 29 -11.11 -8.22 18.81
C GLU A 29 -10.04 -9.32 18.77
N SER A 30 -9.64 -9.77 17.58
CA SER A 30 -8.59 -10.77 17.40
C SER A 30 -7.27 -10.32 18.02
N ILE A 31 -6.91 -9.05 17.84
CA ILE A 31 -5.67 -8.52 18.42
C ILE A 31 -5.81 -8.28 19.94
N GLN A 32 -7.00 -7.91 20.44
CA GLN A 32 -7.23 -7.82 21.89
C GLN A 32 -7.07 -9.19 22.55
N VAL A 33 -7.66 -10.24 21.97
CA VAL A 33 -7.50 -11.62 22.43
C VAL A 33 -6.02 -12.03 22.40
N SER A 34 -5.29 -11.69 21.34
CA SER A 34 -3.86 -12.03 21.21
C SER A 34 -2.96 -11.34 22.25
N ARG A 35 -3.45 -10.31 22.95
CA ARG A 35 -2.74 -9.61 24.03
C ARG A 35 -3.04 -10.17 25.42
N SER A 36 -3.97 -11.11 25.54
CA SER A 36 -4.38 -11.67 26.83
C SER A 36 -3.37 -12.66 27.41
N CYS A 37 -2.75 -13.50 26.58
CA CYS A 37 -1.70 -14.44 26.97
C CYS A 37 -0.80 -14.83 25.78
N GLN A 38 0.33 -15.47 26.07
CA GLN A 38 1.28 -15.91 25.03
C GLN A 38 0.69 -16.98 24.11
N ALA A 39 -0.10 -17.92 24.63
CA ALA A 39 -0.72 -18.95 23.80
C ALA A 39 -1.72 -18.34 22.79
N ALA A 40 -2.53 -17.38 23.22
CA ALA A 40 -3.42 -16.62 22.34
C ALA A 40 -2.64 -15.80 21.30
N HIS A 41 -1.51 -15.22 21.71
CA HIS A 41 -0.60 -14.51 20.81
C HIS A 41 -0.07 -15.42 19.71
N ASP A 42 0.51 -16.56 20.07
CA ASP A 42 1.07 -17.51 19.11
C ASP A 42 -0.01 -18.10 18.19
N ALA A 43 -1.20 -18.38 18.72
CA ALA A 43 -2.35 -18.83 17.94
C ALA A 43 -2.81 -17.75 16.93
N TYR A 44 -2.86 -16.48 17.36
CA TYR A 44 -3.18 -15.36 16.49
C TYR A 44 -2.14 -15.19 15.37
N LEU A 45 -0.84 -15.31 15.64
CA LEU A 45 0.20 -15.23 14.60
C LEU A 45 0.06 -16.34 13.57
N ASN A 46 -0.19 -17.57 14.03
CA ASN A 46 -0.46 -18.70 13.14
C ASN A 46 -1.72 -18.48 12.30
N PHE A 47 -2.79 -17.99 12.93
CA PHE A 47 -4.04 -17.69 12.25
C PHE A 47 -3.86 -16.60 11.19
N THR A 48 -3.27 -15.46 11.55
CA THR A 48 -3.10 -14.32 10.63
C THR A 48 -2.23 -14.64 9.42
N HIS A 49 -1.16 -15.43 9.59
CA HIS A 49 -0.36 -15.92 8.48
C HIS A 49 -1.18 -16.67 7.43
N ARG A 50 -2.18 -17.46 7.87
CA ARG A 50 -3.07 -18.22 6.97
C ARG A 50 -4.25 -17.39 6.47
N ALA A 51 -4.80 -16.52 7.32
CA ALA A 51 -5.96 -15.71 7.01
C ALA A 51 -5.65 -14.60 6.00
N TYR A 52 -4.42 -14.07 6.01
CA TYR A 52 -3.94 -13.02 5.12
C TYR A 52 -2.88 -13.53 4.14
N ASP A 53 -3.07 -14.74 3.61
CA ASP A 53 -2.24 -15.29 2.55
C ASP A 53 -2.59 -14.63 1.20
N ILE A 54 -1.77 -13.65 0.80
CA ILE A 54 -1.96 -12.92 -0.46
C ILE A 54 -1.77 -13.82 -1.68
N ASN A 55 -0.91 -14.84 -1.62
CA ASN A 55 -0.68 -15.71 -2.77
C ASN A 55 -1.92 -16.59 -2.99
N ARG A 56 -2.52 -17.11 -1.91
CA ARG A 56 -3.81 -17.81 -1.96
C ARG A 56 -4.92 -16.91 -2.50
N HIS A 57 -4.95 -15.64 -2.07
CA HIS A 57 -5.94 -14.67 -2.55
C HIS A 57 -5.82 -14.41 -4.07
N LEU A 58 -4.60 -14.21 -4.55
CA LEU A 58 -4.32 -13.91 -5.96
C LEU A 58 -4.35 -15.12 -6.87
N PHE A 59 -4.22 -16.33 -6.34
CA PHE A 59 -4.27 -17.59 -7.12
C PHE A 59 -5.58 -17.76 -7.90
N TYR A 60 -6.66 -17.10 -7.47
CA TYR A 60 -7.91 -17.08 -8.22
C TYR A 60 -7.77 -16.36 -9.57
N PHE A 61 -6.89 -15.35 -9.68
CA PHE A 61 -6.68 -14.56 -10.88
C PHE A 61 -5.42 -15.01 -11.65
N PHE A 62 -4.37 -15.39 -10.94
CA PHE A 62 -3.04 -15.63 -11.51
C PHE A 62 -2.54 -17.04 -11.26
N SER A 63 -1.97 -17.64 -12.30
CA SER A 63 -1.29 -18.93 -12.21
C SER A 63 -0.01 -18.84 -11.37
N ASP A 64 0.66 -17.68 -11.39
CA ASP A 64 1.82 -17.38 -10.56
C ASP A 64 1.64 -16.05 -9.79
N PRO A 65 1.01 -16.10 -8.60
CA PRO A 65 0.87 -14.94 -7.72
C PRO A 65 2.19 -14.29 -7.30
N VAL A 66 3.26 -15.08 -7.17
CA VAL A 66 4.57 -14.58 -6.74
C VAL A 66 5.19 -13.75 -7.87
N ALA A 67 5.12 -14.21 -9.12
CA ALA A 67 5.54 -13.43 -10.28
C ALA A 67 4.77 -12.12 -10.42
N PHE A 68 3.46 -12.10 -10.14
CA PHE A 68 2.69 -10.86 -10.10
C PHE A 68 3.19 -9.92 -9.00
N ARG A 69 3.52 -10.43 -7.81
CA ARG A 69 4.04 -9.60 -6.72
C ARG A 69 5.45 -9.07 -7.01
N SER A 70 6.28 -9.82 -7.71
CA SER A 70 7.55 -9.33 -8.25
C SER A 70 7.33 -8.18 -9.26
N LEU A 71 6.30 -8.30 -10.11
CA LEU A 71 5.87 -7.20 -10.98
C LEU A 71 5.37 -5.99 -10.17
N GLN A 72 4.60 -6.18 -9.09
CA GLN A 72 4.21 -5.09 -8.18
C GLN A 72 5.43 -4.38 -7.60
N ALA A 73 6.42 -5.12 -7.08
CA ALA A 73 7.64 -4.55 -6.51
C ALA A 73 8.42 -3.71 -7.53
N ARG A 74 8.59 -4.24 -8.75
CA ARG A 74 9.31 -3.55 -9.82
C ARG A 74 8.60 -2.29 -10.31
N THR A 75 7.28 -2.32 -10.39
CA THR A 75 6.47 -1.25 -11.02
C THR A 75 5.87 -0.26 -10.03
N GLY A 76 5.73 -0.61 -8.75
CA GLY A 76 4.93 0.16 -7.78
C GLY A 76 3.43 0.02 -8.02
N THR A 77 3.02 -1.11 -8.60
CA THR A 77 1.60 -1.41 -8.90
C THR A 77 0.87 -1.84 -7.64
N LEU A 78 -0.33 -1.29 -7.43
CA LEU A 78 -1.14 -1.51 -6.23
C LEU A 78 -2.44 -2.24 -6.57
N ILE A 79 -2.95 -3.09 -5.67
CA ILE A 79 -4.33 -3.56 -5.72
C ILE A 79 -5.17 -2.72 -4.78
N SER A 80 -6.41 -2.39 -5.18
CA SER A 80 -7.32 -1.61 -4.33
C SER A 80 -8.80 -1.91 -4.64
N GLY A 81 -9.72 -1.11 -4.10
CA GLY A 81 -11.15 -1.28 -4.26
C GLY A 81 -11.70 -2.50 -3.50
N SER A 82 -12.70 -3.18 -4.08
CA SER A 82 -13.38 -4.30 -3.43
C SER A 82 -12.49 -5.49 -3.12
N ASP A 83 -11.41 -5.71 -3.89
CA ASP A 83 -10.53 -6.86 -3.70
C ASP A 83 -9.56 -6.64 -2.53
N ALA A 84 -9.04 -5.42 -2.36
CA ALA A 84 -8.31 -5.09 -1.15
C ALA A 84 -9.20 -5.14 0.10
N LEU A 85 -10.45 -4.68 -0.02
CA LEU A 85 -11.43 -4.74 1.07
C LEU A 85 -11.73 -6.20 1.47
N GLN A 86 -12.02 -7.08 0.51
CA GLN A 86 -12.36 -8.48 0.80
C GLN A 86 -11.19 -9.24 1.44
N PHE A 87 -9.96 -8.97 0.98
CA PHE A 87 -8.75 -9.55 1.56
C PHE A 87 -8.60 -9.19 3.03
N LEU A 88 -8.74 -7.90 3.38
CA LEU A 88 -8.59 -7.42 4.75
C LEU A 88 -9.77 -7.82 5.66
N GLU A 89 -10.98 -7.89 5.10
CA GLU A 89 -12.15 -8.39 5.83
C GLU A 89 -12.10 -9.91 6.04
N ARG A 90 -11.29 -10.63 5.26
CA ARG A 90 -11.26 -12.10 5.17
C ARG A 90 -12.60 -12.68 4.68
N THR A 91 -13.18 -12.04 3.66
CA THR A 91 -14.41 -12.50 3.01
C THR A 91 -14.21 -12.69 1.52
N VAL A 92 -15.23 -13.28 0.88
CA VAL A 92 -15.30 -13.43 -0.58
C VAL A 92 -16.51 -12.67 -1.07
N TYR A 93 -16.31 -11.81 -2.07
CA TYR A 93 -17.40 -11.18 -2.79
C TYR A 93 -17.56 -11.82 -4.16
N PRO A 94 -18.57 -12.69 -4.36
CA PRO A 94 -18.80 -13.34 -5.64
C PRO A 94 -18.89 -12.33 -6.80
N GLY A 95 -18.18 -12.64 -7.89
CA GLY A 95 -18.14 -11.81 -9.10
C GLY A 95 -17.37 -10.49 -8.97
N SER A 96 -16.59 -10.27 -7.89
CA SER A 96 -15.69 -9.12 -7.78
C SER A 96 -14.60 -9.16 -8.86
N ASN A 97 -14.21 -7.99 -9.34
CA ASN A 97 -13.12 -7.83 -10.31
C ASN A 97 -11.86 -7.43 -9.56
N LEU A 98 -10.71 -7.99 -9.92
CA LEU A 98 -9.44 -7.51 -9.41
C LEU A 98 -9.12 -6.14 -10.03
N ASN A 99 -9.01 -5.11 -9.20
CA ASN A 99 -8.65 -3.75 -9.62
C ASN A 99 -7.17 -3.48 -9.30
N ILE A 100 -6.39 -3.20 -10.34
CA ILE A 100 -4.94 -3.01 -10.27
C ILE A 100 -4.62 -1.59 -10.72
N TYR A 101 -3.94 -0.81 -9.89
CA TYR A 101 -3.59 0.58 -10.13
C TYR A 101 -2.13 0.68 -10.53
N THR A 102 -1.89 1.27 -11.70
CA THR A 102 -0.55 1.33 -12.29
C THR A 102 -0.08 2.76 -12.41
N HIS A 103 1.20 2.97 -12.16
CA HIS A 103 1.87 4.20 -12.55
C HIS A 103 1.90 4.28 -14.09
N PRO A 104 1.63 5.43 -14.72
CA PRO A 104 1.52 5.54 -16.18
C PRO A 104 2.77 5.06 -16.92
N GLY A 105 3.96 5.29 -16.36
CA GLY A 105 5.23 4.79 -16.90
C GLY A 105 5.42 3.27 -16.85
N HIS A 106 4.49 2.52 -16.25
CA HIS A 106 4.56 1.07 -16.08
C HIS A 106 3.31 0.34 -16.59
N THR A 107 2.28 1.07 -17.03
CA THR A 107 1.00 0.49 -17.46
C THR A 107 1.21 -0.56 -18.55
N LEU A 108 1.98 -0.23 -19.60
CA LEU A 108 2.24 -1.16 -20.71
C LEU A 108 2.89 -2.47 -20.24
N GLU A 109 3.84 -2.39 -19.30
CA GLU A 109 4.51 -3.58 -18.75
C GLU A 109 3.51 -4.51 -18.05
N VAL A 110 2.58 -3.94 -17.28
CA VAL A 110 1.54 -4.70 -16.58
C VAL A 110 0.54 -5.31 -17.56
N LEU A 111 0.14 -4.58 -18.61
CA LEU A 111 -0.76 -5.09 -19.65
C LEU A 111 -0.11 -6.25 -20.41
N ASP A 112 1.16 -6.08 -20.78
CA ASP A 112 1.97 -7.10 -21.46
C ASP A 112 2.08 -8.36 -20.60
N TRP A 113 2.33 -8.22 -19.29
CA TRP A 113 2.39 -9.35 -18.38
C TRP A 113 1.06 -10.13 -18.31
N LEU A 114 -0.07 -9.42 -18.18
CA LEU A 114 -1.40 -10.06 -18.15
C LEU A 114 -1.67 -10.91 -19.40
N VAL A 115 -1.25 -10.43 -20.57
CA VAL A 115 -1.46 -11.13 -21.84
C VAL A 115 -0.45 -12.26 -22.04
N ASN A 116 0.83 -11.95 -21.88
CA ASN A 116 1.91 -12.85 -22.28
C ASN A 116 2.17 -13.94 -21.24
N ALA A 117 2.10 -13.61 -19.95
CA ALA A 117 2.37 -14.57 -18.86
C ALA A 117 1.09 -15.27 -18.41
N GLU A 118 -0.02 -14.54 -18.28
CA GLU A 118 -1.25 -15.06 -17.68
C GLU A 118 -2.37 -15.41 -18.67
N GLY A 119 -2.20 -15.11 -19.96
CA GLY A 119 -3.15 -15.47 -21.01
C GLY A 119 -4.47 -14.69 -20.98
N TYR A 120 -4.52 -13.53 -20.32
CA TYR A 120 -5.70 -12.67 -20.36
C TYR A 120 -5.92 -12.07 -21.74
N ARG A 121 -7.19 -11.80 -22.07
CA ARG A 121 -7.60 -11.12 -23.30
C ARG A 121 -8.12 -9.73 -22.98
N TYR A 122 -7.57 -8.74 -23.68
CA TYR A 122 -8.06 -7.35 -23.61
C TYR A 122 -9.49 -7.26 -24.14
N ALA A 123 -10.37 -6.58 -23.40
CA ALA A 123 -11.79 -6.48 -23.69
C ALA A 123 -12.24 -5.00 -23.80
N PRO A 124 -11.74 -4.25 -24.80
CA PRO A 124 -11.88 -2.80 -24.88
C PRO A 124 -13.33 -2.33 -24.79
N PHE A 125 -13.54 -1.18 -24.15
CA PHE A 125 -14.81 -0.46 -24.22
C PHE A 125 -15.14 -0.04 -25.67
N PRO A 126 -16.42 0.19 -26.00
CA PRO A 126 -16.79 0.73 -27.30
C PRO A 126 -15.96 1.98 -27.65
N ARG A 127 -15.50 2.08 -28.90
CA ARG A 127 -14.65 3.16 -29.44
C ARG A 127 -13.19 3.20 -28.98
N ARG A 128 -12.74 2.28 -28.11
CA ARG A 128 -11.30 2.12 -27.81
C ARG A 128 -10.58 1.30 -28.89
N PRO A 129 -9.27 1.50 -29.09
CA PRO A 129 -8.46 0.65 -29.97
C PRO A 129 -8.59 -0.83 -29.58
N ARG A 130 -8.55 -1.72 -30.58
CA ARG A 130 -8.64 -3.17 -30.35
C ARG A 130 -7.37 -3.74 -29.70
N ASN A 131 -6.24 -3.10 -29.94
CA ASN A 131 -4.96 -3.42 -29.32
C ASN A 131 -4.67 -2.39 -28.23
N TYR A 132 -4.46 -2.85 -27.00
CA TYR A 132 -4.17 -1.97 -25.87
C TYR A 132 -2.87 -1.19 -26.06
N ARG A 133 -1.90 -1.73 -26.82
CA ARG A 133 -0.63 -1.05 -27.11
C ARG A 133 -0.81 0.23 -27.90
N ASP A 134 -1.87 0.32 -28.72
CA ASP A 134 -2.21 1.54 -29.48
C ASP A 134 -2.90 2.59 -28.60
N ASP A 135 -3.37 2.19 -27.41
CA ASP A 135 -4.07 3.08 -26.48
C ASP A 135 -3.17 3.55 -25.32
N VAL A 136 -2.13 2.81 -24.95
CA VAL A 136 -1.15 3.26 -23.95
C VAL A 136 -0.23 4.31 -24.56
N LYS A 137 -0.13 5.49 -23.94
CA LYS A 137 0.74 6.56 -24.40
C LYS A 137 2.13 6.42 -23.77
N PRO A 138 3.22 6.79 -24.47
CA PRO A 138 4.52 6.91 -23.84
C PRO A 138 4.45 7.88 -22.66
N TRP A 139 5.01 7.47 -21.53
CA TRP A 139 5.13 8.31 -20.35
C TRP A 139 6.48 9.05 -20.39
N ASP A 140 6.44 10.37 -20.20
CA ASP A 140 7.62 11.22 -20.13
C ASP A 140 7.74 11.80 -18.71
N PRO A 141 8.77 11.41 -17.93
CA PRO A 141 9.01 11.95 -16.59
C PRO A 141 9.38 13.45 -16.58
N GLN A 142 9.83 13.99 -17.71
CA GLN A 142 10.24 15.40 -17.80
C GLN A 142 9.11 16.31 -18.29
N GLN A 143 7.96 15.74 -18.68
CA GLN A 143 6.83 16.51 -19.13
C GLN A 143 6.27 17.33 -17.96
N SER A 144 6.62 18.62 -17.95
CA SER A 144 6.38 19.53 -16.82
C SER A 144 4.97 19.41 -16.26
N SER A 145 4.87 19.26 -14.93
CA SER A 145 3.64 19.35 -14.13
C SER A 145 2.95 20.72 -14.22
N MET A 146 3.41 21.64 -15.05
CA MET A 146 2.90 23.01 -15.17
C MET A 146 1.41 23.08 -15.56
N ARG A 147 0.80 21.96 -15.98
CA ARG A 147 -0.66 21.81 -16.18
C ARG A 147 -1.45 21.26 -14.99
N TRP A 148 -0.79 20.76 -13.95
CA TRP A 148 -1.40 20.08 -12.81
C TRP A 148 -1.19 20.82 -11.47
N ASN A 149 -0.47 21.95 -11.47
CA ASN A 149 -0.37 22.88 -10.33
C ASN A 149 -1.65 23.71 -10.09
N THR A 150 -2.62 23.65 -11.01
CA THR A 150 -3.99 23.98 -10.64
C THR A 150 -4.45 22.91 -9.68
N TRP A 151 -4.62 23.28 -8.40
CA TRP A 151 -5.67 22.76 -7.53
C TRP A 151 -6.70 22.06 -8.41
N VAL A 152 -6.66 20.73 -8.48
CA VAL A 152 -7.52 20.00 -9.42
C VAL A 152 -8.93 20.33 -8.95
N ARG A 153 -9.55 21.31 -9.61
CA ARG A 153 -10.93 21.73 -9.34
C ARG A 153 -11.73 20.50 -9.66
N ASP A 154 -12.11 19.87 -8.57
CA ASP A 154 -13.19 18.94 -8.40
C ASP A 154 -14.29 19.19 -9.42
N ASN A 155 -14.22 18.49 -10.56
CA ASN A 155 -15.31 18.41 -11.53
C ASN A 155 -16.35 17.38 -11.07
N GLY A 156 -16.43 17.07 -9.78
CA GLY A 156 -17.54 16.33 -9.18
C GLY A 156 -17.47 14.81 -9.33
N THR A 157 -16.74 14.24 -10.28
CA THR A 157 -16.86 12.81 -10.63
C THR A 157 -16.04 11.81 -9.79
N GLY A 158 -15.21 12.26 -8.82
CA GLY A 158 -14.43 11.33 -7.98
C GLY A 158 -13.37 10.50 -8.73
N GLU A 159 -12.97 10.91 -9.93
CA GLU A 159 -11.99 10.23 -10.79
C GLU A 159 -10.72 11.07 -11.04
N ASN A 160 -10.48 12.10 -10.22
CA ASN A 160 -9.45 13.13 -10.46
C ASN A 160 -7.98 12.64 -10.45
N GLY A 161 -7.75 11.34 -10.21
CA GLY A 161 -6.42 10.70 -10.31
C GLY A 161 -6.36 9.53 -11.29
N LEU A 162 -7.48 9.13 -11.92
CA LEU A 162 -7.58 7.95 -12.78
C LEU A 162 -7.63 8.33 -14.25
N GLY A 163 -6.68 7.83 -15.04
CA GLY A 163 -6.56 8.11 -16.47
C GLY A 163 -7.43 7.17 -17.30
N LYS A 164 -6.93 5.96 -17.56
CA LYS A 164 -7.60 4.98 -18.40
C LYS A 164 -7.84 3.67 -17.65
N ILE A 165 -8.94 3.00 -18.00
CA ILE A 165 -9.28 1.68 -17.49
C ILE A 165 -9.14 0.67 -18.63
N TYR A 166 -8.30 -0.33 -18.42
CA TYR A 166 -8.06 -1.43 -19.35
C TYR A 166 -8.67 -2.72 -18.79
N PRO A 167 -9.87 -3.12 -19.24
CA PRO A 167 -10.49 -4.37 -18.83
C PRO A 167 -9.87 -5.57 -19.54
N PHE A 168 -9.58 -6.61 -18.76
CA PHE A 168 -9.07 -7.90 -19.22
C PHE A 168 -9.95 -9.03 -18.71
N THR A 169 -10.11 -10.06 -19.55
CA THR A 169 -10.90 -11.24 -19.21
C THR A 169 -10.15 -12.53 -19.51
N LYS A 170 -10.34 -13.53 -18.65
CA LYS A 170 -9.80 -14.88 -18.80
C LYS A 170 -10.89 -15.87 -18.44
N VAL A 171 -10.95 -17.02 -19.11
CA VAL A 171 -11.82 -18.12 -18.68
C VAL A 171 -11.06 -18.92 -17.64
N SER A 172 -11.62 -19.06 -16.45
CA SER A 172 -11.05 -19.87 -15.38
C SER A 172 -10.92 -21.32 -15.84
N GLY A 173 -9.75 -21.92 -15.60
CA GLY A 173 -9.55 -23.36 -15.79
C GLY A 173 -10.42 -24.21 -14.84
N TYR A 174 -10.93 -23.60 -13.77
CA TYR A 174 -11.81 -24.22 -12.79
C TYR A 174 -13.23 -23.66 -12.96
N GLY A 175 -14.15 -24.48 -13.48
CA GLY A 175 -15.58 -24.15 -13.55
C GLY A 175 -16.00 -23.20 -14.67
N GLY A 176 -15.10 -22.79 -15.57
CA GLY A 176 -15.43 -22.00 -16.76
C GLY A 176 -15.90 -20.56 -16.48
N GLU A 177 -15.81 -20.09 -15.24
CA GLU A 177 -16.16 -18.72 -14.86
C GLU A 177 -15.26 -17.71 -15.57
N ARG A 178 -15.80 -16.54 -15.93
CA ARG A 178 -15.02 -15.46 -16.54
C ARG A 178 -14.37 -14.60 -15.45
N LEU A 179 -13.07 -14.76 -15.29
CA LEU A 179 -12.22 -13.90 -14.46
C LEU A 179 -12.10 -12.52 -15.09
N ARG A 180 -12.14 -11.47 -14.28
CA ARG A 180 -12.03 -10.07 -14.71
C ARG A 180 -10.96 -9.34 -13.93
N VAL A 181 -10.02 -8.74 -14.66
CA VAL A 181 -9.00 -7.83 -14.13
C VAL A 181 -9.23 -6.46 -14.78
N GLN A 182 -9.24 -5.40 -13.99
CA GLN A 182 -9.30 -4.03 -14.47
C GLN A 182 -8.01 -3.32 -14.10
N VAL A 183 -7.22 -2.97 -15.12
CA VAL A 183 -6.02 -2.18 -14.93
C VAL A 183 -6.38 -0.70 -15.02
N MET A 184 -6.26 -0.02 -13.90
CA MET A 184 -6.54 1.38 -13.63
C MET A 184 -5.22 2.16 -13.80
N GLU A 185 -4.99 2.74 -14.97
CA GLU A 185 -3.85 3.64 -15.20
C GLU A 185 -4.07 4.94 -14.42
N ALA A 186 -3.19 5.23 -13.46
CA ALA A 186 -3.22 6.52 -12.77
C ALA A 186 -2.73 7.64 -13.71
N HIS A 187 -3.23 8.86 -13.52
CA HIS A 187 -2.65 10.03 -14.21
C HIS A 187 -1.17 10.21 -13.85
N MET A 188 -0.82 9.98 -12.58
CA MET A 188 0.55 10.13 -12.09
C MET A 188 0.88 9.13 -10.99
N SER A 189 0.06 9.03 -9.95
CA SER A 189 0.34 8.15 -8.80
C SER A 189 -0.83 7.20 -8.52
N PRO A 190 -0.58 5.89 -8.44
CA PRO A 190 -1.58 4.92 -7.98
C PRO A 190 -2.21 5.30 -6.64
N PHE A 191 -1.41 5.83 -5.71
CA PHE A 191 -1.89 6.25 -4.39
C PHE A 191 -2.90 7.40 -4.52
N ILE A 192 -2.57 8.44 -5.29
CA ILE A 192 -3.46 9.59 -5.55
C ILE A 192 -4.77 9.12 -6.21
N ALA A 193 -4.67 8.22 -7.19
CA ALA A 193 -5.85 7.65 -7.84
C ALA A 193 -6.77 6.97 -6.81
N ILE A 194 -6.20 6.17 -5.91
CA ILE A 194 -6.94 5.44 -4.86
C ILE A 194 -7.56 6.39 -3.82
N THR A 195 -6.83 7.42 -3.37
CA THR A 195 -7.34 8.37 -2.36
C THR A 195 -8.35 9.37 -2.93
N SER A 196 -8.46 9.45 -4.26
CA SER A 196 -9.44 10.29 -4.95
C SER A 196 -10.80 9.61 -5.15
N PHE A 197 -10.94 8.32 -4.80
CA PHE A 197 -12.21 7.61 -4.94
C PHE A 197 -13.33 8.23 -4.11
N TYR A 198 -14.56 7.83 -4.45
CA TYR A 198 -15.80 8.30 -3.86
C TYR A 198 -16.09 7.82 -2.42
N SER A 199 -15.35 6.84 -1.90
CA SER A 199 -15.60 6.25 -0.58
C SER A 199 -14.33 5.71 0.09
N THR A 200 -14.23 5.84 1.41
CA THR A 200 -13.10 5.30 2.17
C THR A 200 -13.02 3.77 2.18
N CYS A 201 -14.13 3.05 1.96
CA CYS A 201 -14.11 1.59 1.83
C CYS A 201 -13.28 1.10 0.65
N THR A 202 -13.11 1.92 -0.39
CA THR A 202 -12.28 1.57 -1.54
C THR A 202 -10.83 1.96 -1.38
N MET A 203 -10.46 2.66 -0.29
CA MET A 203 -9.11 3.18 -0.07
C MET A 203 -8.18 2.19 0.65
N ASN A 204 -8.54 0.90 0.67
CA ASN A 204 -7.65 -0.16 1.11
C ASN A 204 -6.65 -0.50 -0.01
N ILE A 205 -5.40 -0.77 0.34
CA ILE A 205 -4.30 -0.92 -0.62
C ILE A 205 -3.58 -2.23 -0.35
N ILE A 206 -3.20 -2.97 -1.39
CA ILE A 206 -2.26 -4.08 -1.28
C ILE A 206 -1.08 -3.78 -2.21
N ALA A 207 0.08 -3.52 -1.60
CA ALA A 207 1.36 -3.44 -2.26
C ALA A 207 2.04 -4.82 -2.27
N PHE A 208 3.25 -4.91 -2.83
CA PHE A 208 3.93 -6.20 -2.94
C PHE A 208 4.30 -6.80 -1.57
N ASP A 209 4.58 -5.99 -0.55
CA ASP A 209 5.08 -6.42 0.77
C ASP A 209 4.07 -6.25 1.92
N CYS A 210 3.00 -5.48 1.71
CA CYS A 210 2.08 -5.10 2.77
C CYS A 210 0.70 -4.74 2.22
N ALA A 211 -0.35 -5.13 2.95
CA ALA A 211 -1.69 -4.58 2.79
C ALA A 211 -1.94 -3.48 3.83
N TYR A 212 -2.69 -2.46 3.44
CA TYR A 212 -2.97 -1.25 4.21
C TYR A 212 -4.46 -0.97 4.23
N SER A 213 -4.98 -0.65 5.41
CA SER A 213 -6.25 0.06 5.54
C SER A 213 -6.01 1.43 6.15
N LEU A 214 -6.37 2.47 5.41
CA LEU A 214 -6.13 3.85 5.84
C LEU A 214 -7.10 4.29 6.95
N TYR A 215 -8.26 3.65 7.06
CA TYR A 215 -9.30 3.92 8.06
C TYR A 215 -9.86 2.60 8.62
N PRO A 216 -9.03 1.80 9.32
CA PRO A 216 -9.36 0.43 9.67
C PRO A 216 -10.47 0.32 10.70
N VAL A 217 -10.48 1.19 11.72
CA VAL A 217 -11.50 1.18 12.77
C VAL A 217 -12.86 1.49 12.16
N GLN A 218 -12.95 2.56 11.37
CA GLN A 218 -14.20 2.96 10.74
C GLN A 218 -14.68 1.90 9.75
N THR A 219 -13.76 1.35 8.94
CA THR A 219 -14.12 0.39 7.89
C THR A 219 -14.49 -0.98 8.45
N PHE A 220 -13.70 -1.55 9.36
CA PHE A 220 -13.86 -2.96 9.77
C PHE A 220 -14.55 -3.13 11.13
N GLU A 221 -14.47 -2.14 12.03
CA GLU A 221 -15.09 -2.21 13.35
C GLU A 221 -16.45 -1.51 13.36
N ASP A 222 -16.48 -0.24 12.94
CA ASP A 222 -17.72 0.54 12.94
C ASP A 222 -18.63 0.21 11.75
N ARG A 223 -18.11 -0.50 10.73
CA ARG A 223 -18.81 -0.78 9.47
C ARG A 223 -19.32 0.50 8.81
N GLU A 224 -18.49 1.53 8.79
CA GLU A 224 -18.78 2.83 8.22
C GLU A 224 -17.94 3.10 6.97
N THR A 225 -18.54 3.77 5.98
CA THR A 225 -17.82 4.36 4.86
C THR A 225 -18.06 5.85 4.79
N LEU A 226 -17.01 6.65 4.76
CA LEU A 226 -17.14 8.08 4.49
C LEU A 226 -17.25 8.31 2.98
N VAL A 227 -18.22 9.12 2.58
CA VAL A 227 -18.35 9.64 1.22
C VAL A 227 -17.35 10.77 1.00
N THR A 228 -16.51 10.62 -0.02
CA THR A 228 -15.38 11.52 -0.30
C THR A 228 -15.47 12.24 -1.65
N SER A 229 -16.56 12.07 -2.39
CA SER A 229 -16.86 12.80 -3.62
C SER A 229 -18.22 13.53 -3.53
N LYS A 230 -18.33 14.67 -4.19
CA LYS A 230 -19.60 15.45 -4.27
C LYS A 230 -20.63 14.75 -5.13
N GLU A 231 -20.23 14.22 -6.28
CA GLU A 231 -21.12 13.49 -7.18
C GLU A 231 -20.70 12.03 -7.17
N ILE A 232 -21.63 11.17 -6.75
CA ILE A 232 -21.43 9.74 -6.73
C ILE A 232 -22.68 9.11 -7.30
N ASP A 233 -22.49 8.27 -8.31
CA ASP A 233 -23.53 7.34 -8.72
C ASP A 233 -23.91 6.50 -7.49
N LYS A 234 -25.16 6.64 -7.03
CA LYS A 234 -25.70 5.89 -5.89
C LYS A 234 -25.44 4.40 -6.02
N SER A 235 -25.44 3.87 -7.24
CA SER A 235 -25.18 2.45 -7.52
C SER A 235 -23.83 1.96 -6.98
N HIS A 236 -22.80 2.83 -7.00
CA HIS A 236 -21.45 2.53 -6.50
C HIS A 236 -21.41 2.40 -4.97
N ILE A 237 -22.17 3.23 -4.27
CA ILE A 237 -22.26 3.20 -2.80
C ILE A 237 -23.23 2.10 -2.33
N ASP A 238 -24.35 1.91 -3.01
CA ASP A 238 -25.36 0.90 -2.68
C ASP A 238 -24.76 -0.51 -2.63
N LYS A 239 -23.74 -0.76 -3.45
CA LYS A 239 -22.94 -2.00 -3.40
C LYS A 239 -22.34 -2.25 -2.01
N TYR A 240 -21.77 -1.24 -1.36
CA TYR A 240 -21.19 -1.37 -0.03
C TYR A 240 -22.25 -1.38 1.06
N THR A 241 -23.34 -0.63 0.89
CA THR A 241 -24.52 -0.71 1.77
C THR A 241 -25.08 -2.13 1.84
N ARG A 242 -25.25 -2.80 0.69
CA ARG A 242 -25.69 -4.21 0.62
C ARG A 242 -24.73 -5.19 1.30
N ARG A 243 -23.46 -4.83 1.44
CA ARG A 243 -22.44 -5.63 2.13
C ARG A 243 -22.34 -5.31 3.63
N GLY A 244 -23.20 -4.40 4.15
CA GLY A 244 -23.29 -4.10 5.57
C GLY A 244 -22.61 -2.80 6.01
N TRP A 245 -22.14 -1.96 5.09
CA TRP A 245 -21.57 -0.66 5.46
C TRP A 245 -22.62 0.44 5.55
N SER A 246 -22.58 1.17 6.66
CA SER A 246 -23.34 2.41 6.83
C SER A 246 -22.62 3.56 6.13
N VAL A 247 -23.37 4.31 5.31
CA VAL A 247 -22.83 5.44 4.57
C VAL A 247 -22.81 6.66 5.48
N VAL A 248 -21.62 7.14 5.79
CA VAL A 248 -21.40 8.32 6.63
C VAL A 248 -21.18 9.53 5.74
N ARG A 249 -21.90 10.60 6.09
CA ARG A 249 -21.69 11.96 5.60
C ARG A 249 -21.50 12.81 6.85
N VAL A 250 -20.25 13.13 7.21
CA VAL A 250 -19.96 13.87 8.45
C VAL A 250 -20.41 15.33 8.26
N PRO A 251 -20.94 16.04 9.26
CA PRO A 251 -21.18 17.48 9.12
C PRO A 251 -19.84 18.24 9.08
N PHE A 252 -19.61 18.95 7.97
CA PHE A 252 -18.30 19.35 7.46
C PHE A 252 -17.97 20.84 7.67
N CYS A 253 -18.40 21.44 8.79
CA CYS A 253 -17.97 22.79 9.16
C CYS A 253 -16.93 22.71 10.28
N PRO A 254 -15.72 23.29 10.14
CA PRO A 254 -14.76 23.39 11.24
C PRO A 254 -15.31 24.05 12.52
N ALA A 255 -16.38 24.84 12.38
CA ALA A 255 -17.09 25.45 13.51
C ALA A 255 -18.03 24.47 14.26
N ASP A 256 -18.34 23.31 13.70
CA ASP A 256 -19.14 22.28 14.37
C ASP A 256 -18.29 21.58 15.45
N ALA A 257 -18.79 21.52 16.69
CA ALA A 257 -18.11 20.84 17.78
C ALA A 257 -17.81 19.36 17.45
N ARG A 258 -18.65 18.71 16.64
CA ARG A 258 -18.49 17.33 16.18
C ARG A 258 -17.30 17.14 15.24
N TYR A 259 -16.83 18.20 14.57
CA TYR A 259 -15.66 18.16 13.70
C TYR A 259 -14.40 17.74 14.49
N LYS A 260 -14.18 18.38 15.65
CA LYS A 260 -13.00 18.15 16.49
C LYS A 260 -13.04 16.80 17.22
N THR A 261 -14.23 16.30 17.53
CA THR A 261 -14.42 15.01 18.22
C THR A 261 -14.66 13.86 17.26
N SER A 262 -14.63 14.11 15.93
CA SER A 262 -14.88 13.08 14.93
C SER A 262 -13.79 12.02 14.96
N ARG A 263 -14.19 10.74 14.98
CA ARG A 263 -13.25 9.61 14.85
C ARG A 263 -12.54 9.59 13.51
N TRP A 264 -13.08 10.27 12.49
CA TRP A 264 -12.45 10.45 11.18
C TRP A 264 -11.27 11.43 11.21
N GLN A 265 -11.13 12.21 12.28
CA GLN A 265 -10.04 13.15 12.53
C GLN A 265 -9.72 14.03 11.32
N PRO A 266 -10.66 14.89 10.92
CA PRO A 266 -10.44 15.81 9.81
C PRO A 266 -9.23 16.72 10.08
N ALA A 267 -8.53 17.11 9.02
CA ALA A 267 -7.28 17.87 9.06
C ALA A 267 -6.12 17.22 9.85
N ALA A 268 -6.26 15.97 10.29
CA ALA A 268 -5.13 15.23 10.84
C ALA A 268 -4.19 14.81 9.70
N PHE A 269 -2.89 15.02 9.91
CA PHE A 269 -1.85 14.47 9.06
C PHE A 269 -1.87 12.94 9.14
N ARG A 270 -1.84 12.28 7.98
CA ARG A 270 -1.89 10.82 7.87
C ARG A 270 -0.82 10.31 6.92
N THR A 271 -0.29 9.13 7.21
CA THR A 271 0.64 8.39 6.34
C THR A 271 0.33 6.89 6.38
N PRO A 272 0.73 6.08 5.39
CA PRO A 272 0.50 4.63 5.45
C PRO A 272 1.24 3.94 6.59
N LEU A 273 2.21 4.60 7.24
CA LEU A 273 2.97 4.04 8.35
C LEU A 273 2.61 4.62 9.72
N ASP A 274 1.61 5.49 9.80
CA ASP A 274 1.17 6.09 11.06
C ASP A 274 0.51 5.05 12.00
N SER A 275 0.23 5.48 13.23
CA SER A 275 -0.41 4.63 14.25
C SER A 275 -1.92 4.46 14.06
N ARG A 276 -2.49 4.87 12.92
CA ARG A 276 -3.93 4.78 12.62
C ARG A 276 -4.20 4.00 11.35
N THR A 277 -3.18 3.72 10.56
CA THR A 277 -3.23 2.78 9.44
C THR A 277 -2.99 1.37 9.94
N TRP A 278 -3.90 0.46 9.60
CA TRP A 278 -3.69 -0.96 9.83
C TRP A 278 -2.82 -1.52 8.70
N ARG A 279 -1.78 -2.24 9.09
CA ARG A 279 -0.79 -2.84 8.20
C ARG A 279 -0.75 -4.34 8.42
N VAL A 280 -0.88 -5.10 7.34
CA VAL A 280 -0.72 -6.55 7.32
C VAL A 280 0.48 -6.87 6.43
N ARG A 281 1.59 -7.27 7.06
CA ARG A 281 2.80 -7.70 6.35
C ARG A 281 2.51 -8.98 5.58
N LEU A 282 3.00 -9.04 4.34
CA LEU A 282 2.80 -10.18 3.45
C LEU A 282 4.07 -11.02 3.37
N ASP A 283 3.91 -12.33 3.17
CA ASP A 283 5.05 -13.23 2.99
C ASP A 283 5.83 -12.87 1.74
N MET A 284 7.13 -12.59 1.88
CA MET A 284 8.01 -12.15 0.79
C MET A 284 8.79 -13.31 0.15
N THR A 285 8.49 -14.56 0.52
CA THR A 285 9.16 -15.74 -0.01
C THR A 285 9.03 -15.80 -1.54
N GLY A 286 10.17 -15.81 -2.23
CA GLY A 286 10.25 -15.89 -3.69
C GLY A 286 9.93 -14.59 -4.45
N VAL A 287 9.53 -13.51 -3.76
CA VAL A 287 9.24 -12.23 -4.42
C VAL A 287 10.55 -11.52 -4.76
N GLU A 288 10.74 -11.23 -6.04
CA GLU A 288 11.87 -10.43 -6.51
C GLU A 288 11.60 -8.96 -6.25
N THR A 289 12.51 -8.30 -5.55
CA THR A 289 12.40 -6.87 -5.28
C THR A 289 12.89 -6.04 -6.45
N ARG A 290 12.61 -4.73 -6.41
CA ARG A 290 12.94 -3.82 -7.50
C ARG A 290 14.46 -3.82 -7.78
N PRO A 291 14.88 -3.99 -9.05
CA PRO A 291 16.29 -3.85 -9.41
C PRO A 291 16.74 -2.41 -9.16
N SER A 292 18.05 -2.23 -9.00
CA SER A 292 18.59 -0.88 -8.80
C SER A 292 18.26 0.02 -10.01
N LEU A 293 17.80 1.23 -9.73
CA LEU A 293 17.33 2.17 -10.75
C LEU A 293 18.47 2.80 -11.57
N ASN A 294 19.70 2.75 -11.04
CA ASN A 294 20.89 3.35 -11.65
C ASN A 294 22.02 2.30 -11.78
N PRO A 295 22.94 2.43 -12.77
CA PRO A 295 24.17 1.65 -12.79
C PRO A 295 25.04 1.99 -11.55
N PRO A 296 25.73 1.00 -10.94
CA PRO A 296 26.72 1.26 -9.87
C PRO A 296 27.79 2.26 -10.34
N PRO A 297 28.35 3.12 -9.46
CA PRO A 297 28.27 3.12 -7.99
C PRO A 297 27.13 3.98 -7.39
N LEU A 298 26.23 4.49 -8.24
CA LEU A 298 25.26 5.53 -7.88
C LEU A 298 23.94 5.00 -7.29
N SER A 299 23.88 3.72 -6.94
CA SER A 299 22.61 3.00 -6.93
C SER A 299 22.33 2.26 -5.63
N THR A 300 21.43 2.82 -4.83
CA THR A 300 20.67 2.07 -3.83
C THR A 300 19.37 1.63 -4.48
N SER A 301 19.10 0.32 -4.48
CA SER A 301 17.76 -0.19 -4.79
C SER A 301 16.75 0.48 -3.85
N LEU A 302 15.57 0.82 -4.37
CA LEU A 302 14.50 1.34 -3.53
C LEU A 302 14.04 0.20 -2.61
N PRO A 303 14.29 0.26 -1.28
CA PRO A 303 14.08 -0.88 -0.41
C PRO A 303 12.62 -1.02 0.07
N TRP A 304 11.74 -0.13 -0.37
CA TRP A 304 10.35 -0.02 0.06
C TRP A 304 9.43 0.31 -1.12
N ASP A 305 8.14 -0.01 -1.00
CA ASP A 305 7.14 0.35 -2.02
C ASP A 305 6.89 1.87 -2.01
N PRO A 306 6.87 2.58 -3.16
CA PRO A 306 6.59 4.02 -3.22
C PRO A 306 5.33 4.47 -2.48
N VAL A 307 4.35 3.59 -2.27
CA VAL A 307 3.14 3.87 -1.51
C VAL A 307 3.45 4.44 -0.13
N VAL A 308 4.48 3.92 0.57
CA VAL A 308 4.71 4.29 1.97
C VAL A 308 5.08 5.76 2.12
N ALA A 309 5.72 6.36 1.11
CA ALA A 309 6.20 7.75 1.04
C ALA A 309 5.10 8.81 0.93
N ASN A 310 3.84 8.38 0.77
CA ASN A 310 2.72 9.30 0.61
C ASN A 310 2.21 9.81 1.96
N SER A 311 1.63 11.00 1.95
CA SER A 311 0.90 11.59 3.08
C SER A 311 -0.30 12.38 2.59
N TRP A 312 -1.32 12.49 3.43
CA TRP A 312 -2.56 13.21 3.12
C TRP A 312 -3.21 13.73 4.40
N GLU A 313 -4.17 14.62 4.23
CA GLU A 313 -5.11 15.05 5.25
C GLU A 313 -6.53 14.81 4.75
N LEU A 314 -7.50 14.70 5.66
CA LEU A 314 -8.90 14.57 5.28
C LEU A 314 -9.60 15.91 5.53
N ASN A 315 -9.84 16.68 4.47
CA ASN A 315 -10.30 18.07 4.57
C ASN A 315 -11.67 18.28 3.92
N THR A 316 -12.40 19.29 4.37
CA THR A 316 -13.71 19.67 3.83
C THR A 316 -13.51 20.52 2.59
N LEU A 317 -14.24 20.22 1.51
CA LEU A 317 -14.15 21.00 0.26
C LEU A 317 -14.40 22.51 0.49
N ASP A 318 -13.51 23.34 -0.07
CA ASP A 318 -13.34 24.80 0.11
C ASP A 318 -14.61 25.68 0.13
N ALA A 319 -15.73 25.23 -0.45
CA ALA A 319 -16.96 26.02 -0.46
C ALA A 319 -17.48 26.34 0.96
N CYS A 320 -17.16 25.52 1.95
CA CYS A 320 -17.51 25.78 3.35
C CYS A 320 -16.46 26.62 4.11
N GLN A 321 -15.21 26.71 3.62
CA GLN A 321 -14.14 27.44 4.33
C GLN A 321 -14.23 28.96 4.16
N LYS A 322 -14.82 29.45 3.06
CA LYS A 322 -14.86 30.89 2.73
C LYS A 322 -16.03 31.66 3.32
N GLY A 323 -16.88 31.05 4.16
CA GLY A 323 -18.03 31.73 4.77
C GLY A 323 -19.02 32.33 3.77
N ALA A 324 -18.93 31.96 2.48
CA ALA A 324 -19.87 32.40 1.47
C ALA A 324 -21.21 31.72 1.73
N ALA A 325 -22.25 32.51 1.97
CA ALA A 325 -23.62 32.02 2.02
C ALA A 325 -23.87 31.20 0.73
N LEU A 326 -24.16 29.91 0.88
CA LEU A 326 -24.60 29.09 -0.24
C LEU A 326 -25.89 29.75 -0.78
N PRO A 327 -26.00 29.98 -2.11
CA PRO A 327 -27.27 30.36 -2.71
C PRO A 327 -28.33 29.33 -2.32
N ASP A 328 -29.55 29.81 -2.06
CA ASP A 328 -30.73 29.07 -1.61
C ASP A 328 -31.28 28.05 -2.63
N HIS A 329 -30.39 27.40 -3.39
CA HIS A 329 -30.75 26.34 -4.32
C HIS A 329 -30.71 24.99 -3.61
N SER A 330 -31.92 24.55 -3.27
CA SER A 330 -32.32 23.33 -2.58
C SER A 330 -32.02 22.01 -3.33
N ASP A 331 -31.10 21.98 -4.29
CA ASP A 331 -30.74 20.75 -5.01
C ASP A 331 -29.21 20.68 -5.22
N CYS A 332 -28.58 19.74 -4.51
CA CYS A 332 -27.17 19.34 -4.64
C CYS A 332 -26.09 20.39 -4.27
N THR A 333 -25.67 20.43 -3.01
CA THR A 333 -24.25 20.62 -2.63
C THR A 333 -24.04 20.23 -1.16
N GLN A 334 -24.20 18.95 -0.83
CA GLN A 334 -23.70 18.49 0.47
C GLN A 334 -22.17 18.56 0.44
N PRO A 335 -21.51 19.15 1.46
CA PRO A 335 -20.06 19.14 1.51
C PRO A 335 -19.57 17.69 1.53
N ALA A 336 -18.41 17.42 0.94
CA ALA A 336 -17.73 16.13 1.02
C ALA A 336 -16.33 16.34 1.58
N MET A 337 -15.83 15.38 2.35
CA MET A 337 -14.45 15.37 2.83
C MET A 337 -13.57 14.67 1.80
N THR A 338 -12.51 15.32 1.33
CA THR A 338 -11.58 14.75 0.36
C THR A 338 -10.24 14.50 1.00
N CYS A 339 -9.51 13.49 0.51
CA CYS A 339 -8.10 13.36 0.82
C CYS A 339 -7.37 14.53 0.15
N HIS A 340 -6.93 15.49 0.95
CA HIS A 340 -6.18 16.64 0.53
C HIS A 340 -4.68 16.33 0.59
N HIS A 341 -3.99 16.65 -0.50
CA HIS A 341 -2.55 16.55 -0.62
C HIS A 341 -2.08 17.43 -1.79
N SER A 342 -0.83 17.88 -1.72
CA SER A 342 -0.10 18.38 -2.87
C SER A 342 0.61 17.25 -3.60
N GLN A 343 0.97 17.50 -4.85
CA GLN A 343 1.61 16.51 -5.71
C GLN A 343 3.08 16.88 -5.86
N LEU A 344 3.95 15.99 -5.41
CA LEU A 344 5.39 16.10 -5.61
C LEU A 344 5.76 15.27 -6.83
N HIS A 345 5.90 15.96 -7.96
CA HIS A 345 6.32 15.40 -9.24
C HIS A 345 7.57 16.16 -9.69
N SER A 346 8.64 15.43 -10.03
CA SER A 346 9.90 16.02 -10.45
C SER A 346 10.58 15.17 -11.52
N GLY A 347 11.53 15.77 -12.25
CA GLY A 347 12.34 15.05 -13.24
C GLY A 347 13.39 14.09 -12.64
N PHE A 348 13.55 14.03 -11.30
CA PHE A 348 14.51 13.15 -10.62
C PHE A 348 13.88 12.04 -9.81
N PHE A 349 12.57 12.12 -9.53
CA PHE A 349 11.85 11.00 -8.95
C PHE A 349 11.15 10.24 -10.06
N ARG A 350 11.30 8.92 -10.04
CA ARG A 350 10.57 8.06 -10.96
C ARG A 350 9.08 8.07 -10.63
N TYR A 351 8.73 8.19 -9.35
CA TYR A 351 7.36 8.19 -8.87
C TYR A 351 6.90 9.59 -8.48
N THR A 352 5.58 9.78 -8.59
CA THR A 352 4.91 10.96 -8.04
C THR A 352 4.34 10.62 -6.67
N TYR A 353 4.58 11.51 -5.69
CA TYR A 353 4.19 11.33 -4.31
C TYR A 353 3.11 12.33 -3.90
N ALA A 354 2.10 11.87 -3.18
CA ALA A 354 1.17 12.72 -2.44
C ALA A 354 1.87 13.22 -1.16
N VAL A 355 1.90 14.53 -0.96
CA VAL A 355 2.45 15.16 0.24
C VAL A 355 1.41 16.06 0.87
N ALA A 356 1.12 15.91 2.17
CA ALA A 356 0.08 16.71 2.83
C ALA A 356 0.42 18.21 2.83
N ASP A 357 1.69 18.54 3.04
CA ASP A 357 2.19 19.92 3.06
C ASP A 357 2.40 20.47 1.64
N ALA A 358 1.78 21.62 1.35
CA ALA A 358 1.81 22.24 0.04
C ALA A 358 3.10 23.00 -0.30
N ALA A 359 3.92 23.32 0.70
CA ALA A 359 5.20 23.99 0.48
C ALA A 359 6.31 22.97 0.16
N LEU A 360 6.19 21.72 0.62
CA LEU A 360 7.20 20.68 0.41
C LEU A 360 7.66 20.52 -1.05
N PRO A 361 6.77 20.46 -2.06
CA PRO A 361 7.20 20.30 -3.45
C PRO A 361 8.18 21.38 -3.90
N MET A 362 7.93 22.64 -3.54
CA MET A 362 8.77 23.77 -3.94
C MET A 362 10.21 23.66 -3.40
N PHE A 363 10.35 23.29 -2.12
CA PHE A 363 11.66 23.13 -1.49
C PHE A 363 12.41 21.91 -2.05
N ILE A 364 11.70 20.80 -2.27
CA ILE A 364 12.31 19.58 -2.78
C ILE A 364 12.82 19.78 -4.22
N ASP A 365 12.04 20.46 -5.06
CA ASP A 365 12.48 20.81 -6.42
C ASP A 365 13.73 21.70 -6.42
N GLN A 366 13.82 22.66 -5.50
CA GLN A 366 15.00 23.50 -5.37
C GLN A 366 16.27 22.67 -5.09
N TYR A 367 16.20 21.67 -4.20
CA TYR A 367 17.35 20.83 -3.85
C TYR A 367 17.66 19.75 -4.89
N GLY A 368 16.64 19.12 -5.45
CA GLY A 368 16.85 18.04 -6.41
C GLY A 368 17.45 18.52 -7.72
N ASN A 369 17.17 19.76 -8.13
CA ASN A 369 17.79 20.36 -9.32
C ASN A 369 19.33 20.44 -9.22
N ASP A 370 19.88 20.68 -8.03
CA ASP A 370 21.34 20.72 -7.84
C ASP A 370 21.97 19.32 -7.91
N ASP A 371 21.29 18.30 -7.38
CA ASP A 371 21.76 16.92 -7.42
C ASP A 371 21.58 16.30 -8.83
N ILE A 372 20.50 16.62 -9.57
CA ILE A 372 20.35 16.27 -11.01
C ILE A 372 21.49 16.85 -11.84
N ARG A 373 21.85 18.13 -11.64
CA ARG A 373 22.90 18.77 -12.44
C ARG A 373 24.22 17.99 -12.35
N ARG A 374 24.46 17.34 -11.22
CA ARG A 374 25.62 16.48 -11.00
C ARG A 374 25.44 15.08 -11.60
N ASN A 375 24.20 14.62 -11.73
CA ASN A 375 23.89 13.29 -12.25
C ASN A 375 22.52 13.22 -12.97
N PRO A 376 22.47 13.61 -14.25
CA PRO A 376 21.21 13.79 -14.98
C PRO A 376 20.48 12.49 -15.33
N GLN A 377 21.08 11.32 -15.06
CA GLN A 377 20.48 10.00 -15.37
C GLN A 377 20.04 9.24 -14.12
N ALA A 378 20.20 9.80 -12.93
CA ALA A 378 19.89 9.09 -11.69
C ALA A 378 18.45 9.33 -11.21
N TRP A 379 17.73 8.24 -10.95
CA TRP A 379 16.51 8.28 -10.14
C TRP A 379 16.87 8.36 -8.66
N LEU A 380 16.20 9.25 -7.93
CA LEU A 380 16.52 9.58 -6.54
C LEU A 380 15.43 9.14 -5.55
N ASP A 381 14.52 8.27 -5.95
CA ASP A 381 13.39 7.80 -5.11
C ASP A 381 13.86 7.21 -3.77
N ALA A 382 15.00 6.50 -3.75
CA ALA A 382 15.58 5.95 -2.52
C ALA A 382 16.03 7.02 -1.52
N GLU A 383 16.37 8.21 -2.04
CA GLU A 383 16.79 9.38 -1.26
C GLU A 383 15.60 10.29 -0.91
N PHE A 384 14.38 9.96 -1.33
CA PHE A 384 13.17 10.74 -1.05
C PHE A 384 13.09 11.17 0.43
N PRO A 385 13.32 10.29 1.44
CA PRO A 385 13.24 10.71 2.82
C PRO A 385 14.25 11.78 3.21
N ARG A 386 15.46 11.75 2.62
CA ARG A 386 16.48 12.78 2.85
C ARG A 386 16.02 14.14 2.32
N TYR A 387 15.42 14.18 1.13
CA TYR A 387 14.90 15.42 0.55
C TYR A 387 13.77 16.01 1.38
N VAL A 388 12.82 15.17 1.82
CA VAL A 388 11.71 15.64 2.65
C VAL A 388 12.21 16.13 4.00
N GLN A 389 13.13 15.42 4.67
CA GLN A 389 13.73 15.89 5.93
C GLN A 389 14.43 17.24 5.78
N LYS A 390 15.19 17.43 4.68
CA LYS A 390 15.85 18.70 4.41
C LYS A 390 14.84 19.84 4.20
N ALA A 391 13.80 19.59 3.40
CA ALA A 391 12.74 20.56 3.15
C ALA A 391 11.97 20.92 4.44
N LEU A 392 11.62 19.93 5.25
CA LEU A 392 10.97 20.14 6.55
C LEU A 392 11.85 20.93 7.52
N GLY A 393 13.16 20.67 7.55
CA GLY A 393 14.10 21.42 8.37
C GLY A 393 14.15 22.90 8.01
N GLU A 394 14.06 23.23 6.72
CA GLU A 394 14.07 24.63 6.24
C GLU A 394 12.73 25.32 6.49
N LEU A 395 11.62 24.61 6.26
CA LEU A 395 10.28 25.08 6.66
C LEU A 395 10.22 25.40 8.16
N PHE A 396 10.78 24.52 8.99
CA PHE A 396 10.85 24.72 10.44
C PHE A 396 11.71 25.94 10.84
N ARG A 397 12.80 26.20 10.13
CA ARG A 397 13.61 27.41 10.35
C ARG A 397 12.86 28.67 9.94
N MET A 398 12.12 28.62 8.83
CA MET A 398 11.32 29.74 8.32
C MET A 398 10.11 30.05 9.19
N SER A 399 9.53 29.05 9.87
CA SER A 399 8.42 29.25 10.81
C SER A 399 8.86 29.80 12.18
N GLY A 400 10.15 30.16 12.35
CA GLY A 400 10.64 30.67 13.63
C GLY A 400 10.78 29.60 14.71
N GLY A 401 10.81 28.31 14.33
CA GLY A 401 10.92 27.19 15.27
C GLY A 401 9.59 26.68 15.81
N ASP A 402 8.46 27.14 15.26
CA ASP A 402 7.14 26.55 15.57
C ASP A 402 7.06 25.14 14.96
N THR A 403 7.11 24.11 15.80
CA THR A 403 6.91 22.71 15.41
C THR A 403 5.43 22.44 15.20
N PHE A 404 5.03 22.13 13.96
CA PHE A 404 3.72 21.54 13.71
C PHE A 404 3.74 20.05 14.07
N PRO A 405 2.67 19.51 14.70
CA PRO A 405 2.57 18.07 14.99
C PRO A 405 2.77 17.19 13.75
N ALA A 406 2.21 17.62 12.61
CA ALA A 406 2.36 16.95 11.31
C ALA A 406 3.84 16.80 10.89
N ILE A 407 4.65 17.85 11.07
CA ILE A 407 6.08 17.82 10.74
C ILE A 407 6.82 16.81 11.63
N SER A 408 6.49 16.77 12.93
CA SER A 408 7.14 15.85 13.88
C SER A 408 6.82 14.39 13.55
N GLU A 409 5.56 14.09 13.26
CA GLU A 409 5.12 12.76 12.83
C GLU A 409 5.77 12.36 11.50
N GLN A 410 5.82 13.27 10.53
CA GLN A 410 6.47 13.06 9.24
C GLN A 410 7.97 12.79 9.40
N MET A 411 8.69 13.56 10.23
CA MET A 411 10.11 13.34 10.50
C MET A 411 10.38 11.99 11.18
N ALA A 412 9.58 11.60 12.17
CA ALA A 412 9.69 10.30 12.83
C ALA A 412 9.47 9.15 11.85
N TYR A 413 8.49 9.30 10.96
CA TYR A 413 8.20 8.36 9.88
C TYR A 413 9.40 8.21 8.90
N LEU A 414 9.91 9.31 8.35
CA LEU A 414 10.99 9.29 7.35
C LEU A 414 12.28 8.71 7.92
N SER A 415 12.53 8.94 9.22
CA SER A 415 13.68 8.36 9.92
C SER A 415 13.65 6.83 9.94
N ASN A 416 12.46 6.21 9.92
CA ASN A 416 12.32 4.75 9.85
C ASN A 416 12.55 4.20 8.43
N LEU A 417 12.50 5.04 7.39
CA LEU A 417 12.76 4.62 6.00
C LEU A 417 14.22 4.74 5.57
N LEU A 418 14.99 5.61 6.24
CA LEU A 418 16.40 5.76 5.92
C LEU A 418 17.18 4.54 6.41
N PRO A 419 17.98 3.88 5.55
CA PRO A 419 18.81 2.77 5.98
C PRO A 419 19.79 3.23 7.07
N ASN A 420 19.89 2.46 8.16
CA ASN A 420 20.87 2.69 9.23
C ASN A 420 22.29 2.64 8.63
N ARG A 421 22.89 3.81 8.40
CA ARG A 421 24.26 3.94 7.83
C ARG A 421 25.36 3.29 8.68
N GLN A 422 25.06 2.82 9.89
CA GLN A 422 26.04 2.18 10.79
C GLN A 422 26.32 0.69 10.47
N ALA A 423 25.52 0.03 9.64
CA ALA A 423 25.69 -1.42 9.38
C ALA A 423 26.65 -1.74 8.22
N SER A 424 27.04 -0.77 7.38
CA SER A 424 27.78 -1.01 6.13
C SER A 424 29.30 -0.81 6.23
N SER A 425 29.86 -0.48 7.41
CA SER A 425 31.31 -0.27 7.57
C SER A 425 32.10 -1.49 8.04
N SER A 426 31.46 -2.66 8.23
CA SER A 426 32.09 -3.78 8.95
C SER A 426 32.47 -5.02 8.11
N SER A 427 32.31 -5.02 6.79
CA SER A 427 32.73 -6.18 5.97
C SER A 427 33.51 -5.80 4.71
N MET A 428 34.71 -5.27 4.92
CA MET A 428 35.72 -5.25 3.85
C MET A 428 37.11 -5.43 4.45
N GLN A 429 37.59 -6.68 4.46
CA GLN A 429 38.98 -7.10 4.19
C GLN A 429 39.17 -8.54 4.68
N GLN A 430 39.31 -9.50 3.74
CA GLN A 430 40.50 -10.38 3.61
C GLN A 430 40.39 -11.17 2.28
N PRO A 431 41.47 -11.28 1.47
CA PRO A 431 41.45 -12.00 0.20
C PRO A 431 41.77 -13.49 0.41
N ILE A 432 40.95 -14.38 -0.17
CA ILE A 432 41.21 -15.83 -0.20
C ILE A 432 41.76 -16.20 -1.58
N SER A 433 42.95 -16.80 -1.59
CA SER A 433 43.66 -17.36 -2.74
C SER A 433 42.96 -18.62 -3.29
N VAL A 434 42.82 -18.69 -4.62
CA VAL A 434 42.21 -19.81 -5.34
C VAL A 434 43.27 -20.85 -5.74
N SER A 435 43.09 -22.10 -5.33
CA SER A 435 43.79 -23.27 -5.89
C SER A 435 42.77 -24.26 -6.46
N THR A 436 42.91 -24.59 -7.74
CA THR A 436 42.09 -25.55 -8.50
C THR A 436 42.47 -27.01 -8.19
N PRO A 437 41.51 -27.95 -8.15
CA PRO A 437 41.82 -29.39 -8.16
C PRO A 437 41.47 -30.09 -9.49
N SER A 438 42.32 -31.06 -9.82
CA SER A 438 42.23 -31.99 -10.96
C SER A 438 41.35 -33.23 -10.63
N PRO A 439 40.86 -34.01 -11.61
CA PRO A 439 39.79 -35.00 -11.41
C PRO A 439 40.28 -36.40 -11.01
N ALA A 440 39.39 -37.14 -10.33
CA ALA A 440 39.55 -38.46 -9.74
C ALA A 440 39.67 -39.64 -10.74
N PRO A 441 39.95 -40.86 -10.22
CA PRO A 441 39.17 -42.01 -10.67
C PRO A 441 38.71 -43.00 -9.56
N LEU A 442 37.43 -43.37 -9.69
CA LEU A 442 36.72 -44.65 -9.44
C LEU A 442 37.39 -45.76 -8.59
N SER A 443 36.64 -46.25 -7.58
CA SER A 443 36.45 -47.70 -7.26
C SER A 443 35.22 -47.90 -6.34
N ARG A 444 34.66 -49.12 -6.36
CA ARG A 444 33.30 -49.53 -5.96
C ARG A 444 33.33 -50.40 -4.65
N PRO A 445 32.23 -51.05 -4.21
CA PRO A 445 31.36 -50.70 -3.08
C PRO A 445 31.49 -51.63 -1.84
N SER A 446 30.96 -51.25 -0.67
CA SER A 446 30.59 -52.21 0.40
C SER A 446 29.70 -51.62 1.52
N GLN A 447 28.55 -52.27 1.69
CA GLN A 447 27.89 -52.70 2.94
C GLN A 447 27.27 -51.71 3.94
N ILE A 448 26.10 -52.19 4.41
CA ILE A 448 25.09 -51.63 5.29
C ILE A 448 25.48 -51.83 6.76
N THR A 449 25.22 -50.86 7.63
CA THR A 449 24.60 -51.05 8.96
C THR A 449 24.18 -49.71 9.58
N PRO A 450 23.16 -49.69 10.46
CA PRO A 450 22.52 -48.49 10.98
C PRO A 450 23.10 -48.07 12.33
N ASP A 451 23.27 -46.76 12.58
CA ASP A 451 22.63 -46.07 13.72
C ASP A 451 23.23 -44.69 14.01
N SER A 452 22.29 -43.78 14.30
CA SER A 452 22.40 -42.72 15.31
C SER A 452 23.15 -41.41 14.99
N ARG A 453 22.40 -40.33 15.29
CA ARG A 453 22.78 -39.02 15.84
C ARG A 453 22.89 -37.80 14.91
N THR A 454 22.11 -36.81 15.36
CA THR A 454 22.31 -35.36 15.33
C THR A 454 22.08 -34.63 14.00
N SER A 455 20.81 -34.35 13.70
CA SER A 455 20.46 -33.18 12.90
C SER A 455 20.58 -31.92 13.76
N ASN A 456 21.69 -31.19 13.58
CA ASN A 456 21.75 -29.77 13.91
C ASN A 456 20.91 -29.00 12.87
N ALA A 457 19.62 -28.84 13.16
CA ALA A 457 18.79 -27.85 12.49
C ALA A 457 18.71 -26.61 13.41
N PRO A 458 19.20 -25.42 12.99
CA PRO A 458 19.02 -24.22 13.79
C PRO A 458 17.53 -23.87 13.83
N SER A 459 17.00 -23.75 15.05
CA SER A 459 15.58 -23.53 15.30
C SER A 459 15.11 -22.20 14.70
N LEU A 460 14.20 -22.27 13.73
CA LEU A 460 13.49 -21.17 13.07
C LEU A 460 12.61 -20.32 14.02
N LYS A 461 12.60 -20.61 15.33
CA LYS A 461 11.65 -20.03 16.30
C LYS A 461 12.08 -18.70 16.91
N HIS A 462 13.30 -18.22 16.68
CA HIS A 462 13.81 -17.02 17.37
C HIS A 462 13.64 -15.69 16.62
N ASN A 463 13.13 -15.67 15.38
CA ASN A 463 13.02 -14.44 14.58
C ASN A 463 11.60 -13.89 14.35
N LEU A 464 10.53 -14.64 14.64
CA LEU A 464 9.15 -14.16 14.45
C LEU A 464 8.70 -13.19 15.54
N ALA A 465 9.22 -13.33 16.77
CA ALA A 465 8.83 -12.50 17.92
C ALA A 465 9.43 -11.08 17.91
N GLN A 466 10.48 -10.81 17.13
CA GLN A 466 11.08 -9.48 16.99
C GLN A 466 10.56 -8.69 15.78
N ALA A 467 9.71 -9.31 14.94
CA ALA A 467 9.29 -8.76 13.64
C ALA A 467 7.89 -8.08 13.65
N LEU A 468 7.27 -7.90 14.81
CA LEU A 468 6.01 -7.15 14.95
C LEU A 468 6.25 -5.77 15.55
N PRO A 469 6.42 -4.71 14.74
CA PRO A 469 6.08 -3.38 15.19
C PRO A 469 4.62 -3.43 15.63
N ARG A 470 4.39 -3.22 16.92
CA ARG A 470 3.09 -3.13 17.59
C ARG A 470 2.06 -2.55 16.64
N LEU A 471 0.95 -3.28 16.44
CA LEU A 471 -0.29 -2.81 15.81
C LEU A 471 -0.82 -1.59 16.58
N ARG A 472 -0.14 -0.44 16.56
CA ARG A 472 -0.64 0.78 17.21
C ARG A 472 -1.89 1.31 16.47
N GLY A 473 -1.95 1.04 15.15
CA GLY A 473 -3.03 1.26 14.17
C GLY A 473 -4.47 1.26 14.70
N MET A 474 -4.78 0.27 15.55
CA MET A 474 -6.15 -0.06 15.95
C MET A 474 -6.44 0.18 17.43
N PHE A 475 -5.45 0.71 18.17
CA PHE A 475 -5.42 0.65 19.63
C PHE A 475 -5.39 2.00 20.35
N GLU A 476 -5.46 3.10 19.61
CA GLU A 476 -5.61 4.45 20.15
C GLU A 476 -6.99 5.02 19.82
#